data_AF-A0A2G9HJN0-F1
#
_entry.id   AF-A0A2G9HJN0-F1
#
_cell.length_a   1.000
_cell.length_b   1.000
_cell.length_c   1.000
_cell.angle_alpha   90.00
_cell.angle_beta   90.00
_cell.angle_gamma   90.00
#
_symmetry.space_group_name_H-M   'P 1'
#
loop_
_entity.id
_entity.type
_entity.pdbx_description
1 polymer ?
#
loop_
_entity_poly.entity_id
_entity_poly.type
_entity_poly.pdbx_seq_one_letter_code
_entity_poly.pdbx_strand_id
1 'polypeptide(L)'
;MNENEHRLNEGLLKLPENRECADCQSKAPRWASTNLGIFLCMQCSGIHRSLGVHISKVRSTTLDTWLPKQVVFMQRMGNEKSNEY
;
A
#
# COMPACT_ATOMS: atom_id res chain seq x y z
N MET A 1 17.41 14.38 15.21
CA MET A 1 16.85 13.02 15.17
C MET A 1 15.37 13.17 15.50
N ASN A 2 14.50 13.16 14.48
CA ASN A 2 13.10 13.57 14.64
C ASN A 2 12.17 12.36 14.78
N GLU A 3 11.25 12.45 15.74
CA GLU A 3 10.53 11.34 16.37
C GLU A 3 9.44 10.61 15.56
N ASN A 4 9.30 10.76 14.24
CA ASN A 4 8.12 10.19 13.55
C ASN A 4 8.40 9.62 12.16
N GLU A 5 9.47 8.83 11.99
CA GLU A 5 9.58 7.93 10.85
C GLU A 5 8.69 6.70 11.08
N HIS A 6 7.37 6.85 10.94
CA HIS A 6 6.49 5.70 10.94
C HIS A 6 6.70 4.93 9.64
N ARG A 7 7.37 3.78 9.76
CA ARG A 7 7.36 2.78 8.70
C ARG A 7 6.01 2.08 8.72
N LEU A 8 5.56 1.62 7.57
CA LEU A 8 4.37 0.79 7.54
C LEU A 8 4.63 -0.46 8.40
N ASN A 9 3.73 -0.75 9.33
CA ASN A 9 3.86 -1.92 10.20
C ASN A 9 3.96 -3.19 9.35
N GLU A 10 5.05 -3.96 9.51
CA GLU A 10 5.23 -5.24 8.82
C GLU A 10 4.07 -6.21 9.06
N GLY A 11 3.34 -6.04 10.17
CA GLY A 11 2.13 -6.81 10.48
C GLY A 11 1.05 -6.72 9.39
N LEU A 12 0.90 -5.56 8.72
CA LEU A 12 -0.12 -5.39 7.67
C LEU A 12 0.15 -6.28 6.46
N LEU A 13 1.42 -6.37 6.03
CA LEU A 13 1.84 -7.22 4.92
C LEU A 13 1.77 -8.73 5.26
N LYS A 14 1.65 -9.08 6.55
CA LYS A 14 1.48 -10.46 6.98
C LYS A 14 0.03 -10.92 6.92
N LEU A 15 -0.94 -10.01 6.79
CA LEU A 15 -2.35 -10.37 6.64
C LEU A 15 -2.57 -11.08 5.28
N PRO A 16 -3.30 -12.20 5.22
CA PRO A 16 -3.44 -13.03 4.02
C PRO A 16 -3.82 -12.23 2.76
N GLU A 17 -4.78 -11.33 2.88
CA GLU A 17 -5.29 -10.48 1.81
C GLU A 17 -4.24 -9.51 1.26
N ASN A 18 -3.31 -9.06 2.09
CA ASN A 18 -2.26 -8.11 1.73
C ASN A 18 -0.97 -8.79 1.23
N ARG A 19 -0.94 -10.14 1.20
CA ARG A 19 0.21 -10.90 0.68
C ARG A 19 0.21 -11.02 -0.84
N GLU A 20 -0.86 -10.60 -1.48
CA GLU A 20 -1.04 -10.63 -2.92
C GLU A 20 -1.30 -9.22 -3.45
N CYS A 21 -0.85 -8.94 -4.66
CA CYS A 21 -1.12 -7.68 -5.34
C CYS A 21 -2.62 -7.54 -5.59
N ALA A 22 -3.20 -6.38 -5.28
CA ALA A 22 -4.62 -6.11 -5.50
C ALA A 22 -5.02 -6.30 -6.98
N ASP A 23 -4.15 -5.95 -7.94
CA ASP A 23 -4.53 -5.96 -9.36
C ASP A 23 -4.24 -7.30 -10.05
N CYS A 24 -3.16 -7.98 -9.68
CA CYS A 24 -2.62 -9.11 -10.45
C CYS A 24 -2.30 -10.35 -9.61
N GLN A 25 -2.60 -10.32 -8.31
CA GLN A 25 -2.40 -11.43 -7.37
C GLN A 25 -0.94 -11.90 -7.22
N SER A 26 0.03 -11.19 -7.80
CA SER A 26 1.44 -11.46 -7.56
C SER A 26 1.76 -11.39 -6.08
N LYS A 27 2.49 -12.38 -5.57
CA LYS A 27 2.84 -12.48 -4.16
C LYS A 27 3.79 -11.38 -3.70
N ALA A 28 3.79 -11.15 -2.39
CA ALA A 28 4.68 -10.25 -1.66
C ALA A 28 4.74 -8.82 -2.24
N PRO A 29 3.61 -8.10 -2.31
CA PRO A 29 3.62 -6.70 -2.74
C PRO A 29 4.50 -5.86 -1.82
N ARG A 30 5.30 -4.98 -2.42
CA ARG A 30 6.25 -4.07 -1.73
C ARG A 30 5.91 -2.58 -1.93
N TRP A 31 4.80 -2.33 -2.60
CA TRP A 31 4.28 -1.00 -2.89
C TRP A 31 2.84 -0.92 -2.41
N ALA A 32 2.34 0.29 -2.25
CA ALA A 32 0.96 0.52 -1.86
C ALA A 32 0.46 1.86 -2.39
N SER A 33 -0.85 1.91 -2.67
CA SER A 33 -1.55 3.15 -3.01
C SER A 33 -2.19 3.72 -1.75
N THR A 34 -1.63 4.80 -1.21
CA THR A 34 -2.01 5.35 0.10
C THR A 34 -3.40 5.97 0.15
N ASN A 35 -3.98 6.35 -0.99
CA ASN A 35 -5.33 6.90 -1.08
C ASN A 35 -6.38 5.84 -1.43
N LEU A 36 -5.98 4.71 -2.02
CA LEU A 36 -6.88 3.61 -2.33
C LEU A 36 -6.89 2.54 -1.23
N GLY A 37 -5.82 2.46 -0.44
CA GLY A 37 -5.74 1.51 0.68
C GLY A 37 -5.25 0.12 0.29
N ILE A 38 -4.63 -0.02 -0.89
CA ILE A 38 -4.24 -1.31 -1.49
C ILE A 38 -2.72 -1.51 -1.56
N PHE A 39 -2.31 -2.77 -1.61
CA PHE A 39 -0.94 -3.25 -1.80
C PHE A 39 -0.70 -3.73 -3.22
N LEU A 40 0.42 -3.31 -3.81
CA LEU A 40 0.75 -3.50 -5.21
C LEU A 40 2.13 -4.16 -5.38
N CYS A 41 2.26 -5.00 -6.41
CA CYS A 41 3.56 -5.45 -6.89
C CYS A 41 4.29 -4.30 -7.61
N MET A 42 5.57 -4.51 -7.93
CA MET A 42 6.39 -3.51 -8.62
C MET A 42 5.79 -3.07 -9.96
N GLN A 43 5.33 -4.02 -10.78
CA GLN A 43 4.78 -3.73 -12.10
C GLN A 43 3.48 -2.92 -12.01
N CYS A 44 2.51 -3.36 -11.20
CA CYS A 44 1.26 -2.63 -11.00
C CYS A 44 1.48 -1.25 -10.37
N SER A 45 2.44 -1.12 -9.46
CA SER A 45 2.82 0.19 -8.92
C SER A 45 3.32 1.15 -10.02
N GLY A 46 3.99 0.63 -11.05
CA GLY A 46 4.42 1.41 -12.20
C GLY A 46 3.25 1.89 -13.05
N ILE A 47 2.25 1.03 -13.25
CA ILE A 47 0.99 1.38 -13.94
C ILE A 47 0.27 2.49 -13.15
N HIS A 48 0.07 2.30 -11.85
CA HIS A 48 -0.56 3.29 -10.96
C HIS A 48 0.17 4.65 -10.96
N ARG A 49 1.50 4.65 -11.08
CA ARG A 49 2.26 5.90 -11.22
C ARG A 49 1.93 6.64 -12.52
N SER A 50 1.73 5.92 -13.62
CA SER A 50 1.38 6.52 -14.92
C SER A 50 -0.01 7.16 -14.94
N LEU A 51 -0.93 6.72 -14.06
CA LEU A 51 -2.25 7.34 -13.87
C LEU A 51 -2.16 8.74 -13.25
N GLY A 52 -1.06 9.04 -12.54
CA GLY A 52 -0.85 10.31 -11.86
C GLY A 52 -1.38 10.38 -10.43
N VAL A 53 -0.82 11.31 -9.65
CA VAL A 53 -1.00 11.40 -8.18
C VAL A 53 -2.41 11.79 -7.72
N HIS A 54 -3.23 12.32 -8.62
CA HIS A 54 -4.63 12.64 -8.37
C HIS A 54 -5.50 11.38 -8.40
N ILE A 55 -5.03 10.32 -9.08
CA ILE A 55 -5.69 9.00 -9.15
C ILE A 55 -5.08 8.05 -8.12
N SER A 56 -3.77 7.84 -8.13
CA SER A 56 -3.10 6.91 -7.22
C SER A 56 -1.81 7.49 -6.63
N LYS A 57 -1.73 7.44 -5.29
CA LYS A 57 -0.59 7.93 -4.51
C LYS A 57 0.28 6.77 -4.05
N VAL A 58 1.18 6.36 -4.94
CA VAL A 58 2.06 5.19 -4.73
C VAL A 58 3.22 5.50 -3.77
N ARG A 59 3.42 4.61 -2.79
CA ARG A 59 4.54 4.61 -1.83
C ARG A 59 5.12 3.20 -1.69
N SER A 60 6.43 3.12 -1.46
CA SER A 60 7.11 1.91 -1.03
C SER A 60 6.71 1.60 0.41
N THR A 61 6.47 0.32 0.71
CA THR A 61 6.14 -0.10 2.08
C THR A 61 7.36 -0.10 3.01
N THR A 62 8.58 -0.06 2.46
CA THR A 62 9.83 -0.15 3.23
C THR A 62 10.75 1.06 3.08
N LEU A 63 10.77 1.71 1.92
CA LEU A 63 11.71 2.79 1.60
C LEU A 63 11.13 4.19 1.84
N ASP A 64 9.80 4.35 1.82
CA ASP A 64 9.16 5.64 2.02
C ASP A 64 8.73 5.82 3.49
N THR A 65 8.76 7.06 3.96
CA THR A 65 8.16 7.46 5.24
C THR A 65 6.64 7.55 5.12
N TRP A 66 5.91 7.03 6.11
CA TRP A 66 4.46 7.06 6.14
C TRP A 66 3.94 8.02 7.20
N LEU A 67 2.89 8.75 6.87
CA LEU A 67 2.15 9.53 7.85
C LEU A 67 1.26 8.61 8.69
N PRO A 68 1.06 8.89 9.99
CA PRO A 68 0.18 8.08 10.85
C PRO A 68 -1.21 7.85 10.24
N LYS A 69 -1.81 8.90 9.66
CA LYS A 69 -3.11 8.81 8.99
C LYS A 69 -3.14 7.83 7.81
N GLN A 70 -2.03 7.68 7.09
CA GLN A 70 -1.92 6.73 5.98
C GLN A 70 -1.87 5.31 6.52
N VAL A 71 -1.07 5.06 7.56
CA VAL A 71 -1.00 3.74 8.20
C VAL A 71 -2.38 3.30 8.71
N VAL A 72 -3.10 4.19 9.42
CA VAL A 72 -4.46 3.92 9.89
C VAL A 72 -5.43 3.65 8.74
N PHE A 73 -5.32 4.39 7.64
CA PHE A 73 -6.15 4.15 6.46
C PHE A 73 -5.86 2.79 5.81
N MET A 74 -4.58 2.41 5.66
CA MET A 74 -4.20 1.09 5.16
C MET A 74 -4.73 -0.05 6.06
N GLN A 75 -4.73 0.13 7.38
CA GLN A 75 -5.31 -0.84 8.31
C GLN A 75 -6.84 -0.97 8.16
N ARG A 76 -7.52 0.11 7.82
CA ARG A 76 -8.98 0.14 7.70
C ARG A 76 -9.48 -0.41 6.38
N MET A 77 -8.74 -0.19 5.29
CA MET A 77 -9.07 -0.67 3.95
C MET A 77 -8.49 -2.08 3.74
N GLY A 78 -7.20 -2.18 3.43
CA GLY A 78 -6.58 -3.44 3.01
C GLY A 78 -7.11 -3.92 1.66
N ASN A 79 -6.46 -4.95 1.11
CA ASN A 79 -6.84 -5.51 -0.18
C ASN A 79 -8.20 -6.22 -0.15
N GLU A 80 -8.56 -6.87 0.97
CA GLU A 80 -9.84 -7.57 1.12
C GLU A 80 -11.01 -6.62 0.84
N LYS A 81 -11.13 -5.53 1.60
CA LYS A 81 -12.23 -4.58 1.42
C LYS A 81 -12.17 -3.87 0.08
N SER A 82 -10.98 -3.58 -0.44
CA SER A 82 -10.88 -2.96 -1.77
C SER A 82 -11.38 -3.88 -2.89
N ASN A 83 -11.33 -5.20 -2.70
CA ASN A 83 -11.81 -6.18 -3.67
C ASN A 83 -13.30 -6.51 -3.51
N GLU A 84 -13.95 -6.06 -2.43
CA GLU A 84 -15.38 -6.25 -2.15
C GLU A 84 -16.30 -5.18 -2.78
N TYR A 85 -15.73 -4.07 -3.26
CA TYR A 85 -16.44 -2.97 -3.94
C TYR A 85 -16.21 -2.99 -5.45
#